data_AF-A0A380ATZ9-F1
#
_entry.id   AF-A0A380ATZ9-F1
#
_cell.length_a   1.000
_cell.length_b   1.000
_cell.length_c   1.000
_cell.angle_alpha   90.00
_cell.angle_beta   90.00
_cell.angle_gamma   90.00
#
_symmetry.space_group_name_H-M   'P 1'
#
loop_
_entity.id
_entity.type
_entity.pdbx_description
1 polymer ?
#
loop_
_entity_poly.entity_id
_entity_poly.type
_entity_poly.pdbx_seq_one_letter_code
_entity_poly.pdbx_strand_id
1 'polypeptide(L)'
;MVECDGEKAGLVELVEINHVHRRAEFQIIISPEYQGKGLATRAAKLAMDYGFTVLNLYKLYLIVDKENEKAIHIYRKLGFTVEGELMHEFFINGQIS
;
A
#
# COMPACT_ATOMS: atom_id res chain seq x y z
N MET A 1 12.55 -2.52 -0.54
CA MET A 1 12.94 -1.54 -1.59
C MET A 1 12.49 -2.09 -2.94
N VAL A 2 11.99 -1.23 -3.83
CA VAL A 2 11.64 -1.60 -5.20
C VAL A 2 12.74 -1.09 -6.13
N GLU A 3 13.29 -1.97 -6.95
CA GLU A 3 14.33 -1.64 -7.92
C GLU A 3 13.86 -1.93 -9.35
N CYS A 4 14.31 -1.11 -10.30
CA CYS A 4 14.11 -1.31 -11.73
C CYS A 4 15.43 -1.00 -12.43
N ASP A 5 15.93 -1.93 -13.24
CA ASP A 5 17.18 -1.77 -14.01
C ASP A 5 18.42 -1.34 -13.18
N GLY A 6 18.47 -1.80 -11.91
CA GLY A 6 19.56 -1.49 -10.98
C GLY A 6 19.43 -0.14 -10.26
N GLU A 7 18.34 0.60 -10.49
CA GLU A 7 18.05 1.86 -9.81
C GLU A 7 16.89 1.72 -8.81
N LYS A 8 16.93 2.51 -7.74
CA LYS A 8 15.84 2.59 -6.75
C LYS A 8 14.61 3.22 -7.40
N ALA A 9 13.57 2.42 -7.60
CA ALA A 9 12.33 2.82 -8.24
C ALA A 9 11.18 3.08 -7.24
N GLY A 10 11.36 2.73 -5.97
CA GLY A 10 10.34 2.95 -4.95
C GLY A 10 10.56 2.19 -3.65
N LEU A 11 9.50 2.13 -2.85
CA LEU A 11 9.48 1.51 -1.54
C LEU A 11 8.14 0.82 -1.28
N VAL A 12 8.21 -0.27 -0.53
CA VAL A 12 7.06 -0.97 0.03
C VAL A 12 7.38 -1.29 1.48
N GLU A 13 6.41 -1.04 2.35
CA GLU A 13 6.55 -1.22 3.80
C GLU A 13 5.32 -1.91 4.39
N LEU A 14 5.56 -2.71 5.43
CA LEU A 14 4.54 -3.20 6.34
C LEU A 14 4.82 -2.55 7.70
N VAL A 15 3.94 -1.66 8.13
CA VAL A 15 4.07 -0.86 9.35
C VAL A 15 2.94 -1.17 10.32
N GLU A 16 3.04 -0.68 11.55
CA GLU A 16 2.04 -0.92 12.61
C GLU A 16 1.70 -2.42 12.80
N ILE A 17 2.73 -3.27 12.68
CA ILE A 17 2.57 -4.71 12.77
C ILE A 17 2.12 -5.07 14.19
N ASN A 18 0.90 -5.60 14.29
CA ASN A 18 0.36 -6.13 15.52
C ASN A 18 0.24 -7.64 15.41
N HIS A 19 1.12 -8.37 16.09
CA HIS A 19 1.14 -9.84 16.06
C HIS A 19 -0.02 -10.48 16.84
N VAL A 20 -0.58 -9.80 17.84
CA VAL A 20 -1.74 -10.30 18.61
C VAL A 20 -2.99 -10.31 17.74
N HIS A 21 -3.26 -9.21 17.04
CA HIS A 21 -4.38 -9.08 16.11
C HIS A 21 -4.06 -9.56 14.70
N ARG A 22 -2.80 -9.97 14.46
CA ARG A 22 -2.29 -10.45 13.17
C ARG A 22 -2.63 -9.49 12.05
N ARG A 23 -2.33 -8.20 12.21
CA ARG A 23 -2.58 -7.18 11.18
C ARG A 23 -1.40 -6.24 11.01
N ALA A 24 -1.31 -5.63 9.83
CA ALA A 24 -0.37 -4.55 9.55
C ALA A 24 -0.95 -3.58 8.52
N GLU A 25 -0.45 -2.35 8.54
CA GLU A 25 -0.67 -1.38 7.47
C GLU A 25 0.34 -1.62 6.35
N PHE A 26 -0.13 -1.60 5.12
CA PHE A 26 0.67 -1.71 3.91
C PHE A 26 0.82 -0.34 3.25
N GLN A 27 2.05 0.04 2.93
CA GLN A 27 2.37 1.28 2.24
C GLN A 27 3.21 1.01 1.00
N ILE A 28 2.94 1.74 -0.09
CA ILE A 28 3.69 1.63 -1.34
C ILE A 28 3.85 2.99 -2.01
N ILE A 29 5.09 3.25 -2.45
CA ILE A 29 5.43 4.43 -3.24
C ILE A 29 6.31 3.98 -4.40
N ILE A 30 5.94 4.39 -5.62
CA ILE A 30 6.76 4.22 -6.83
C ILE A 30 7.07 5.60 -7.37
N SER A 31 8.35 5.89 -7.61
CA SER A 31 8.79 7.17 -8.16
C SER A 31 8.08 7.44 -9.50
N PRO A 32 7.65 8.68 -9.78
CA PRO A 32 6.85 9.02 -10.97
C PRO A 32 7.39 8.48 -12.30
N GLU A 33 8.70 8.54 -12.51
CA GLU A 33 9.43 8.07 -13.69
C GLU A 33 9.39 6.54 -13.89
N TYR A 34 9.00 5.81 -12.85
CA TYR A 34 8.87 4.35 -12.84
C TYR A 34 7.40 3.87 -12.78
N GLN A 35 6.43 4.79 -12.76
CA GLN A 35 5.01 4.45 -12.78
C GLN A 35 4.55 3.90 -14.15
N GLY A 36 3.41 3.20 -14.18
CA GLY A 36 2.87 2.59 -15.40
C GLY A 36 3.59 1.32 -15.87
N LYS A 37 4.74 0.96 -15.27
CA LYS A 37 5.53 -0.24 -15.60
C LYS A 37 5.10 -1.52 -14.85
N GLY A 38 3.97 -1.47 -14.14
CA GLY A 38 3.47 -2.60 -13.33
C GLY A 38 4.27 -2.89 -12.04
N LEU A 39 5.25 -2.06 -11.68
CA LEU A 39 6.09 -2.24 -10.49
C LEU A 39 5.27 -2.22 -9.19
N ALA A 40 4.32 -1.29 -9.07
CA ALA A 40 3.45 -1.18 -7.89
C ALA A 40 2.71 -2.51 -7.60
N THR A 41 2.07 -3.07 -8.62
CA THR A 41 1.33 -4.34 -8.50
C THR A 41 2.24 -5.50 -8.13
N ARG A 42 3.43 -5.61 -8.75
CA ARG A 42 4.39 -6.68 -8.44
C ARG A 42 4.89 -6.58 -7.01
N ALA A 43 5.31 -5.38 -6.60
CA ALA A 43 5.85 -5.15 -5.27
C ALA A 43 4.77 -5.35 -4.18
N ALA A 44 3.55 -4.89 -4.42
CA ALA A 44 2.42 -5.13 -3.51
C ALA A 44 2.11 -6.62 -3.32
N LYS A 45 2.06 -7.41 -4.41
CA LYS A 45 1.84 -8.86 -4.32
C LYS A 45 2.90 -9.55 -3.46
N LEU A 46 4.17 -9.19 -3.64
CA LEU A 46 5.27 -9.77 -2.85
C LEU A 46 5.16 -9.41 -1.37
N ALA A 47 4.81 -8.16 -1.05
CA ALA A 47 4.63 -7.75 0.34
C ALA A 47 3.39 -8.38 0.99
N MET A 48 2.29 -8.53 0.24
CA MET A 48 1.11 -9.26 0.69
C MET A 48 1.44 -10.72 0.99
N ASP A 49 2.11 -11.39 0.06
CA ASP A 49 2.55 -12.78 0.23
C ASP A 49 3.45 -12.94 1.46
N TYR A 50 4.44 -12.06 1.62
CA TYR A 50 5.29 -12.04 2.81
C TYR A 50 4.50 -11.82 4.11
N GLY A 51 3.56 -10.87 4.11
CA GLY A 51 2.70 -10.57 5.25
C GLY A 51 1.87 -11.79 5.69
N PHE A 52 1.27 -12.49 4.74
CA PHE A 52 0.41 -13.64 5.05
C PHE A 52 1.19 -14.92 5.33
N THR A 53 2.27 -15.20 4.58
CA THR A 53 2.99 -16.48 4.64
C THR A 53 4.12 -16.49 5.65
N VAL A 54 4.90 -15.41 5.74
CA VAL A 54 6.09 -15.35 6.60
C VAL A 54 5.75 -14.73 7.95
N LEU A 55 5.08 -13.58 7.94
CA LEU A 55 4.68 -12.90 9.18
C LEU A 55 3.43 -13.50 9.83
N ASN A 56 2.79 -14.46 9.14
CA ASN A 56 1.56 -15.11 9.56
C ASN A 56 0.45 -14.11 9.94
N LEU A 57 0.37 -12.98 9.23
CA LEU A 57 -0.71 -12.01 9.42
C LEU A 57 -2.02 -12.58 8.87
N TYR A 58 -3.13 -12.11 9.43
CA TYR A 58 -4.47 -12.39 8.99
C TYR A 58 -5.02 -11.27 8.10
N LYS A 59 -4.62 -10.02 8.35
CA LYS A 59 -5.16 -8.85 7.66
C LYS A 59 -4.06 -7.85 7.28
N LEU A 60 -4.14 -7.35 6.06
CA LEU A 60 -3.44 -6.14 5.63
C LEU A 60 -4.47 -5.07 5.31
N TYR A 61 -4.21 -3.85 5.74
CA TYR A 61 -5.02 -2.68 5.38
C TYR A 61 -4.12 -1.57 4.87
N LEU A 62 -4.71 -0.58 4.21
CA LEU A 62 -4.03 0.62 3.78
C LEU A 62 -5.02 1.77 3.82
N ILE A 63 -4.52 2.99 3.93
CA ILE A 63 -5.31 4.20 3.77
C ILE A 63 -4.88 4.86 2.46
N VAL A 64 -5.85 5.33 1.70
CA VAL A 64 -5.62 6.01 0.43
C VAL A 64 -6.57 7.18 0.32
N ASP A 65 -6.09 8.28 -0.25
CA ASP A 65 -6.94 9.39 -0.65
C ASP A 65 -8.03 8.89 -1.61
N LYS A 66 -9.29 9.18 -1.29
CA LYS A 66 -10.46 8.78 -2.08
C LYS A 66 -10.43 9.33 -3.51
N GLU A 67 -9.71 10.44 -3.74
CA GLU A 67 -9.54 11.05 -5.06
C GLU A 67 -8.44 10.36 -5.88
N ASN A 68 -7.61 9.50 -5.27
CA ASN A 68 -6.56 8.75 -5.96
C ASN A 68 -7.10 7.48 -6.64
N GLU A 69 -7.94 7.67 -7.66
CA GLU A 69 -8.59 6.59 -8.41
C GLU A 69 -7.59 5.56 -8.98
N LYS A 70 -6.40 6.01 -9.39
CA LYS A 70 -5.34 5.13 -9.92
C LYS A 70 -4.87 4.14 -8.86
N ALA A 71 -4.60 4.60 -7.65
CA ALA A 71 -4.18 3.73 -6.55
C ALA A 71 -5.32 2.80 -6.12
N ILE A 72 -6.54 3.33 -5.98
CA ILE A 72 -7.74 2.55 -5.63
C ILE A 72 -7.96 1.41 -6.63
N HIS A 73 -7.81 1.66 -7.93
CA HIS A 73 -7.92 0.64 -8.97
C HIS A 73 -6.88 -0.47 -8.82
N ILE A 74 -5.64 -0.12 -8.49
CA ILE A 74 -4.57 -1.11 -8.22
C ILE A 74 -4.95 -1.95 -6.99
N TYR A 75 -5.37 -1.33 -5.89
CA TYR A 75 -5.72 -2.04 -4.66
C TYR A 75 -6.92 -2.97 -4.84
N ARG A 76 -7.97 -2.53 -5.54
CA ARG A 76 -9.11 -3.40 -5.90
C ARG A 76 -8.68 -4.60 -6.72
N LYS A 77 -7.80 -4.43 -7.71
CA LYS A 77 -7.24 -5.54 -8.50
C LYS A 77 -6.39 -6.52 -7.67
N LEU A 78 -5.82 -6.04 -6.57
CA LEU A 78 -5.07 -6.86 -5.62
C LEU A 78 -5.97 -7.56 -4.60
N GLY A 79 -7.29 -7.32 -4.62
CA GLY A 79 -8.25 -7.94 -3.72
C GLY A 79 -8.57 -7.12 -2.46
N PHE A 80 -8.05 -5.90 -2.34
CA PHE A 80 -8.49 -4.99 -1.27
C PHE A 80 -9.92 -4.53 -1.50
N THR A 81 -10.66 -4.41 -0.41
CA THR A 81 -12.02 -3.89 -0.37
C THR A 81 -12.07 -2.65 0.52
N VAL A 82 -12.95 -1.70 0.20
CA VAL A 82 -13.17 -0.52 1.04
C VAL A 82 -13.94 -0.98 2.28
N GLU A 83 -13.38 -0.74 3.46
CA GLU A 83 -14.03 -1.04 4.75
C GLU A 83 -14.64 0.20 5.42
N GLY A 84 -14.21 1.40 5.03
CA GLY A 84 -14.72 2.66 5.56
C GLY A 84 -14.07 3.87 4.90
N GLU A 85 -14.69 5.03 5.13
CA GLU A 85 -14.12 6.34 4.81
C GLU A 85 -13.82 7.05 6.12
N LEU A 86 -12.57 7.49 6.28
CA LEU A 86 -12.14 8.27 7.43
C LEU A 86 -12.33 9.74 7.10
N MET A 87 -13.17 10.42 7.89
CA MET A 87 -13.45 11.84 7.71
C MET A 87 -12.44 12.63 8.54
N HIS A 88 -11.81 13.63 7.94
CA HIS A 88 -10.90 14.53 8.65
C HIS A 88 -9.67 13.82 9.25
N GLU A 89 -9.20 12.78 8.56
CA GLU A 89 -8.07 11.94 8.98
C GLU A 89 -6.73 12.62 8.69
N PHE A 90 -6.63 13.32 7.55
CA PHE A 90 -5.36 13.89 7.10
C PHE A 90 -5.39 15.40 7.07
N PHE A 91 -4.29 16.02 7.50
CA PHE A 91 -4.05 17.45 7.27
C PHE A 91 -3.11 17.62 6.08
N ILE A 92 -3.65 18.08 4.96
CA ILE A 92 -2.93 18.23 3.69
C ILE A 92 -3.06 19.68 3.23
N ASN A 93 -1.93 20.34 2.94
CA ASN A 93 -1.90 21.70 2.39
C ASN A 93 -2.73 22.75 3.16
N GLY A 94 -2.79 22.64 4.49
CA GLY A 94 -3.53 23.60 5.32
C GLY A 94 -5.01 23.25 5.53
N GLN A 95 -5.48 22.14 4.98
CA GLN A 95 -6.87 21.69 5.08
C GLN A 95 -6.96 20.31 5.71
N ILE A 96 -8.03 20.09 6.48
CA ILE A 96 -8.35 18.79 7.08
C ILE A 96 -9.25 18.03 6.09
N SER A 97 -8.74 16.91 5.56
CA SER A 97 -9.41 16.00 4.61
C SER A 97 -9.83 14.71 5.28
#